data_AF-X1KVQ1-F1
#
_entry.id   AF-X1KVQ1-F1
#
_cell.length_a   1.000
_cell.length_b   1.000
_cell.length_c   1.000
_cell.angle_alpha   90.00
_cell.angle_beta   90.00
_cell.angle_gamma   90.00
#
_symmetry.space_group_name_H-M   'P 1'
#
loop_
_entity.id
_entity.type
_entity.pdbx_description
1 polymer ?
#
loop_
_entity_poly.entity_id
_entity_poly.type
_entity_poly.pdbx_seq_one_letter_code
_entity_poly.pdbx_strand_id
1 'polypeptide(L)' 'MKELMEPIRTLVDFKKGVVNPDGVIERKTSDMQGMYVDELALKKLLSQGNPFIYQIREVNIPEETGHIIYSTTII' A
#
# COMPACT_ATOMS: atom_id res chain seq x y z
N MET A 1 -15.47 -14.13 -28.59
CA MET A 1 -15.70 -14.34 -27.15
C MET A 1 -14.57 -13.64 -26.42
N LYS A 2 -14.86 -12.92 -25.33
CA LYS A 2 -13.81 -12.40 -24.45
C LYS A 2 -13.22 -13.59 -23.68
N GLU A 3 -11.90 -13.68 -23.59
CA GLU A 3 -11.26 -14.69 -22.73
C GLU A 3 -11.69 -14.44 -21.28
N LEU A 4 -12.00 -15.52 -20.57
CA LEU A 4 -12.36 -15.45 -19.16
C LEU A 4 -11.07 -15.33 -18.34
N MET A 5 -11.07 -14.45 -17.34
CA MET A 5 -9.97 -14.33 -16.40
C MET A 5 -9.93 -15.59 -15.51
N GLU A 6 -8.74 -16.16 -15.34
CA GLU A 6 -8.53 -17.26 -14.41
C GLU A 6 -8.82 -16.82 -12.95
N PRO A 7 -9.36 -17.71 -12.10
CA PRO A 7 -9.55 -17.41 -10.69
C PRO A 7 -8.24 -17.03 -10.00
N ILE A 8 -8.28 -15.97 -9.21
CA ILE A 8 -7.12 -15.53 -8.43
C ILE A 8 -7.16 -16.15 -7.04
N ARG A 9 -5.99 -16.55 -6.54
CA ARG A 9 -5.77 -16.95 -5.15
C ARG A 9 -4.60 -16.16 -4.58
N THR A 10 -4.82 -15.57 -3.41
CA THR A 10 -3.77 -14.85 -2.67
C THR A 10 -3.59 -15.43 -1.29
N LEU A 11 -2.34 -15.67 -0.89
CA LEU A 11 -2.00 -16.02 0.47
C LEU A 11 -1.73 -14.74 1.27
N VAL A 12 -2.46 -14.56 2.36
CA VAL A 12 -2.30 -13.43 3.28
C VAL A 12 -1.81 -13.96 4.62
N ASP A 13 -0.67 -13.45 5.07
CA ASP A 13 -0.19 -13.60 6.45
C ASP A 13 -0.71 -12.39 7.23
N PHE A 14 -1.47 -12.61 8.31
CA PHE A 14 -2.10 -11.51 9.04
C PHE A 14 -1.11 -10.61 9.78
N LYS A 15 0.16 -11.03 9.91
CA LYS A 15 1.25 -10.20 10.44
C LYS A 15 2.05 -9.51 9.35
N LYS A 16 2.11 -10.08 8.14
CA LYS A 16 3.02 -9.63 7.06
C LYS A 16 2.31 -9.20 5.78
N GLY A 17 0.98 -9.21 5.75
CA GLY A 17 0.17 -8.90 4.59
C GLY A 17 0.25 -9.96 3.49
N VAL A 18 0.06 -9.54 2.24
CA VAL A 18 0.21 -10.40 1.05
C VAL A 18 1.63 -10.98 1.01
N VAL A 19 1.73 -12.31 0.93
CA VAL A 19 3.01 -13.03 1.02
C VAL A 19 3.86 -12.83 -0.24
N ASN A 20 3.24 -12.81 -1.43
CA ASN A 20 3.88 -12.58 -2.72
C ASN A 20 3.11 -11.49 -3.48
N PRO A 21 3.32 -10.21 -3.15
CA PRO A 21 2.61 -9.13 -3.81
C PRO A 21 3.18 -8.86 -5.21
N ASP A 22 2.32 -8.37 -6.10
CA ASP A 22 2.71 -7.92 -7.43
C ASP A 22 3.35 -6.52 -7.40
N GLY A 23 3.04 -5.73 -6.36
CA GLY A 23 3.57 -4.40 -6.13
C GLY A 23 3.75 -4.09 -4.64
N VAL A 24 4.78 -3.30 -4.34
CA VAL A 24 5.02 -2.78 -2.99
C VAL A 24 5.15 -1.27 -3.05
N ILE A 25 4.29 -0.57 -2.32
CA ILE A 25 4.31 0.88 -2.21
C ILE A 25 4.68 1.26 -0.79
N GLU A 26 5.74 2.04 -0.66
CA GLU A 26 6.20 2.57 0.62
C GLU A 26 5.81 4.04 0.76
N ARG A 27 5.40 4.42 1.96
CA ARG A 27 5.13 5.82 2.32
C ARG A 27 5.93 6.20 3.53
N LYS A 28 6.79 7.20 3.35
CA LYS A 28 7.55 7.85 4.42
C LYS A 28 6.91 9.17 4.79
N THR A 29 7.37 9.74 5.90
CA THR A 29 6.87 11.02 6.42
C THR A 29 6.95 12.13 5.37
N SER A 30 8.01 12.16 4.55
CA SER A 30 8.22 13.13 3.48
C SER A 30 7.15 13.08 2.40
N ASP A 31 6.57 11.91 2.15
CA ASP A 31 5.57 11.71 1.11
C ASP A 31 4.19 12.25 1.54
N MET A 32 4.06 12.60 2.83
CA MET A 32 2.82 13.01 3.48
C MET A 32 2.85 14.47 3.94
N GLN A 33 3.72 15.30 3.37
CA GLN A 33 3.75 16.73 3.68
C GLN A 33 2.41 17.41 3.35
N GLY A 34 1.94 18.28 4.24
CA GLY A 34 0.64 18.94 4.14
C GLY A 34 -0.57 18.06 4.51
N MET A 35 -0.35 16.81 4.96
CA MET A 35 -1.43 15.93 5.43
C MET A 35 -1.62 15.95 6.96
N TYR A 36 -0.73 16.61 7.71
CA TYR A 36 -0.76 16.66 9.17
C TYR A 36 -1.14 18.05 9.66
N VAL A 37 -1.96 18.11 10.72
CA VAL A 37 -2.36 19.39 11.32
C VAL A 37 -1.20 20.06 12.07
N ASP A 38 -0.33 19.28 12.73
CA ASP A 38 0.82 19.80 13.47
C ASP A 38 2.08 19.83 12.61
N GLU A 39 2.30 20.96 11.94
CA GLU A 39 3.44 21.21 11.08
C GLU A 39 4.78 21.26 11.85
N LEU A 40 4.78 21.62 13.13
CA LEU A 40 6.01 21.65 13.94
C LEU A 40 6.44 20.22 14.31
N ALA A 41 5.48 19.38 14.70
CA ALA A 41 5.72 17.96 14.93
C ALA A 41 6.18 17.27 13.65
N LEU A 42 5.57 17.57 12.50
CA LEU A 42 5.99 17.03 11.20
C LEU A 42 7.45 17.41 10.86
N LYS A 43 7.81 18.69 11.00
CA LYS A 43 9.19 19.15 10.76
C LYS A 43 10.19 18.45 11.68
N LYS A 44 9.83 18.26 12.96
CA LYS A 44 10.65 17.51 13.92
C LYS A 44 10.79 16.03 13.52
N LEU A 45 9.71 15.40 13.08
CA LEU A 45 9.72 14.00 12.65
C LEU A 45 10.58 13.80 11.39
N LEU A 46 10.49 14.74 10.45
CA LEU A 46 11.34 14.75 9.25
C LEU A 46 12.81 14.91 9.59
N SER A 47 13.16 15.81 10.51
CA SER A 47 14.56 16.02 10.93
C SER A 47 15.14 14.84 11.72
N GLN A 48 14.30 13.97 12.26
CA GLN A 48 14.69 12.73 12.95
C GLN A 48 15.00 11.56 12.00
N GLY A 49 14.95 11.78 10.68
CA GLY A 49 15.38 10.77 9.70
C GLY A 49 14.28 10.27 8.77
N ASN A 50 13.17 11.02 8.62
CA ASN A 50 12.09 10.73 7.69
C ASN A 50 11.52 9.30 7.83
N PRO A 51 10.87 8.99 8.97
CA PRO A 51 10.46 7.63 9.27
C PRO A 51 9.41 7.10 8.29
N PHE A 52 9.42 5.78 8.18
CA PHE A 52 8.40 5.00 7.49
C PHE A 52 7.05 5.14 8.18
N ILE A 53 5.97 5.29 7.40
CA ILE A 53 4.60 5.36 7.92
C ILE A 53 3.86 4.06 7.64
N TYR A 54 3.80 3.62 6.38
CA TYR A 54 3.12 2.36 6.02
C TYR A 54 3.60 1.78 4.69
N GLN A 55 3.40 0.47 4.53
CA GLN A 55 3.62 -0.28 3.29
C GLN A 55 2.28 -0.75 2.75
N ILE A 56 2.03 -0.61 1.45
CA ILE A 56 0.98 -1.34 0.75
C ILE A 56 1.62 -2.50 0.00
N ARG A 57 0.99 -3.67 0.08
CA ARG A 57 1.33 -4.87 -0.70
C ARG A 57 0.15 -5.20 -1.60
N GLU A 58 0.31 -4.97 -2.88
CA GLU A 58 -0.77 -4.98 -3.87
C GLU A 58 -0.83 -6.31 -4.62
N VAL A 59 -2.05 -6.68 -5.03
CA VAL A 59 -2.30 -7.72 -6.03
C VAL A 59 -2.80 -7.03 -7.28
N ASN A 60 -2.18 -7.32 -8.41
CA ASN A 60 -2.47 -6.68 -9.69
C ASN A 60 -3.71 -7.34 -10.30
N ILE A 61 -4.79 -6.56 -10.40
CA ILE A 61 -6.04 -6.98 -11.03
C ILE A 61 -6.33 -5.99 -12.15
N PRO A 62 -6.56 -6.46 -13.40
CA PRO A 62 -6.85 -5.57 -14.51
C PRO A 62 -8.01 -4.63 -14.19
N GLU A 63 -7.83 -3.34 -14.47
CA GLU A 63 -8.87 -2.32 -14.27
C GLU A 63 -9.96 -2.46 -15.33
N GLU A 64 -10.93 -3.32 -15.05
CA GLU A 64 -12.08 -3.56 -15.92
C GLU A 64 -13.39 -3.51 -15.13
N THR A 65 -14.50 -3.21 -15.81
CA THR A 65 -15.82 -3.17 -15.18
C THR A 65 -16.14 -4.50 -14.50
N GLY A 66 -16.40 -4.44 -13.19
CA GLY A 66 -16.75 -5.61 -12.38
C GLY A 66 -15.57 -6.29 -11.70
N HIS A 67 -14.32 -5.95 -12.05
CA HIS A 67 -13.15 -6.41 -11.29
C HIS A 67 -13.01 -5.63 -9.98
N ILE A 68 -12.48 -6.31 -8.95
CA ILE A 68 -12.32 -5.74 -7.60
C ILE A 68 -10.87 -5.87 -7.20
N ILE A 69 -10.19 -4.74 -7.05
CA ILE A 69 -8.81 -4.69 -6.54
C ILE A 69 -8.78 -4.96 -5.04
N TYR A 70 -7.68 -5.52 -4.54
CA TYR A 70 -7.42 -5.64 -3.11
C TYR A 70 -5.93 -5.58 -2.81
N SER A 71 -5.60 -5.16 -1.60
CA SER A 71 -4.24 -5.05 -1.10
C SER A 71 -4.24 -5.14 0.43
N THR A 72 -3.06 -5.26 1.02
CA THR A 72 -2.88 -5.15 2.47
C THR A 72 -1.99 -3.96 2.79
N THR A 73 -2.39 -3.16 3.77
CA THR A 73 -1.55 -2.12 4.37
C THR A 73 -0.93 -2.63 5.66
N ILE A 74 0.37 -2.45 5.81
CA ILE A 74 1.13 -2.73 7.03
C ILE A 74 1.57 -1.39 7.61
N ILE A 75 1.26 -1.18 8.88
CA ILE A 75 1.55 0.03 9.66
C ILE A 75 2.59 -0.33 10.70
#